data_AF-A0A536S8Z0-F1
#
_entry.id   AF-A0A536S8Z0-F1
#
_cell.length_a   1.000
_cell.length_b   1.000
_cell.length_c   1.000
_cell.angle_alpha   90.00
_cell.angle_beta   90.00
_cell.angle_gamma   90.00
#
_symmetry.space_group_name_H-M   'P 1'
#
loop_
_entity.id
_entity.type
_entity.pdbx_description
1 polymer ?
#
loop_
_entity_poly.entity_id
_entity_poly.type
_entity_poly.pdbx_seq_one_letter_code
_entity_poly.pdbx_strand_id
1 'polypeptide(L)'
;MARSGTLLRPTAAFVLALSLGIAGCASLPPAPEHPPRAEALVLIRKADRPLIAFVLGGGGARGFAHAGVLKVLDDAGIRADLVVGTSAGSL
;
A
#
# COMPACT_ATOMS: atom_id res chain seq x y z
N MET A 1 19.23 -39.28 33.39
CA MET A 1 19.46 -38.58 32.11
C MET A 1 18.12 -38.12 31.55
N ALA A 2 17.57 -37.03 32.07
CA ALA A 2 16.24 -36.53 31.71
C ALA A 2 16.37 -35.31 30.78
N ARG A 3 15.58 -35.34 29.72
CA ARG A 3 15.56 -34.48 28.54
C ARG A 3 15.56 -32.98 28.90
N SER A 4 16.64 -32.28 28.55
CA SER A 4 16.66 -30.83 28.44
C SER A 4 15.95 -30.44 27.14
N GLY A 5 14.62 -30.53 27.14
CA GLY A 5 13.78 -30.00 26.07
C GLY A 5 13.61 -28.51 26.32
N THR A 6 14.32 -27.69 25.58
CA THR A 6 14.18 -26.23 25.56
C THR A 6 12.74 -25.89 25.21
N LEU A 7 11.89 -25.70 26.22
CA LEU A 7 10.60 -25.04 26.07
C LEU A 7 10.90 -23.63 25.58
N LEU A 8 10.82 -23.44 24.26
CA LEU A 8 10.81 -22.14 23.62
C LEU A 8 9.68 -21.36 24.30
N ARG A 9 10.07 -20.45 25.19
CA ARG A 9 9.11 -19.66 25.98
C ARG A 9 8.12 -19.03 24.99
N PRO A 10 6.81 -19.03 25.27
CA PRO A 10 5.82 -18.45 24.36
C PRO A 10 6.14 -16.99 23.99
N THR A 11 6.87 -16.30 24.86
CA THR A 11 7.45 -14.98 24.61
C THR A 11 8.50 -14.96 23.49
N ALA A 12 9.39 -15.97 23.41
CA ALA A 12 10.38 -16.08 22.34
C ALA A 12 9.71 -16.36 20.97
N ALA A 13 8.66 -17.19 20.95
CA ALA A 13 7.87 -17.42 19.74
C ALA A 13 7.13 -16.15 19.28
N PHE A 14 6.57 -15.37 20.22
CA PHE A 14 5.88 -14.11 19.91
C PHE A 14 6.84 -13.02 19.41
N VAL A 15 8.02 -12.89 20.04
CA VAL A 15 9.06 -11.95 19.60
C VAL A 15 9.58 -12.31 18.21
N LEU A 16 9.79 -13.60 17.92
CA LEU A 16 10.21 -14.08 16.60
C LEU A 16 9.13 -13.84 15.53
N ALA A 17 7.85 -14.08 15.84
CA ALA A 17 6.75 -13.82 14.92
C ALA A 17 6.60 -12.32 14.61
N LEU A 18 6.75 -11.47 15.64
CA LEU A 18 6.68 -10.02 15.47
C LEU A 18 7.86 -9.48 14.65
N SER A 19 9.08 -10.00 14.87
CA SER A 19 10.26 -9.56 14.11
C SER A 19 10.21 -9.99 12.64
N LEU A 20 9.71 -11.20 12.34
CA LEU A 20 9.46 -11.62 10.96
C LEU A 20 8.37 -10.77 10.29
N GLY A 21 7.32 -10.38 11.02
CA GLY A 21 6.25 -9.52 10.51
C GLY A 21 6.72 -8.11 10.11
N ILE A 22 7.72 -7.56 10.81
CA ILE A 22 8.25 -6.22 10.55
C ILE A 22 9.30 -6.22 9.41
N ALA A 23 10.03 -7.32 9.24
CA ALA A 23 11.07 -7.44 8.19
C ALA A 23 10.52 -7.37 6.76
N GLY A 24 9.23 -7.65 6.54
CA GLY A 24 8.59 -7.58 5.22
C GLY A 24 8.52 -6.17 4.61
N CYS A 25 8.65 -5.11 5.41
CA CYS A 25 8.62 -3.74 4.90
C CYS A 25 9.94 -3.28 4.22
N ALA A 26 11.03 -4.04 4.37
CA ALA A 26 12.34 -3.65 3.84
C ALA A 26 12.60 -4.16 2.41
N SER A 27 11.72 -4.99 1.87
CA SER A 27 11.84 -5.53 0.51
C SER A 27 11.38 -4.49 -0.52
N LEU A 28 12.26 -3.56 -0.89
CA LEU A 28 11.99 -2.70 -2.03
C LEU A 28 12.25 -3.51 -3.32
N PRO A 29 11.27 -3.71 -4.21
CA PRO A 29 11.56 -4.22 -5.54
C PRO A 29 12.55 -3.27 -6.24
N PRO A 30 13.41 -3.78 -7.14
CA PRO A 30 14.32 -2.93 -7.90
C PRO A 30 13.51 -1.83 -8.59
N ALA A 31 14.04 -0.60 -8.56
CA ALA A 31 13.39 0.53 -9.19
C ALA A 31 13.06 0.18 -10.65
N PRO A 32 11.86 0.54 -11.15
CA PRO A 32 11.50 0.26 -12.53
C PRO A 32 12.57 0.84 -13.45
N GLU A 33 13.23 -0.02 -14.21
CA GLU A 33 14.32 0.35 -15.12
C GLU A 33 13.82 1.18 -16.32
N HIS A 34 12.50 1.23 -16.50
CA HIS A 34 11.83 2.12 -17.43
C HIS A 34 11.39 3.39 -16.69
N PRO A 35 11.93 4.58 -17.02
CA PRO A 35 11.32 5.83 -16.57
C PRO A 35 9.86 5.82 -17.04
N PRO A 36 8.89 6.40 -16.28
CA PRO A 36 7.53 6.57 -16.77
C PRO A 36 7.63 7.30 -18.10
N ARG A 37 7.45 6.54 -19.18
CA ARG A 37 7.89 6.93 -20.51
C ARG A 37 6.98 8.07 -20.96
N ALA A 38 7.36 8.77 -22.00
CA ALA A 38 6.61 9.89 -22.58
C ALA A 38 5.08 9.66 -22.80
N GLU A 39 4.60 8.42 -22.73
CA GLU A 39 3.19 8.00 -22.76
C GLU A 39 2.27 8.73 -21.77
N ALA A 40 2.68 8.95 -20.52
CA ALA A 40 1.83 9.67 -19.55
C ALA A 40 1.64 11.15 -19.94
N LEU A 41 2.69 11.80 -20.45
CA LEU A 41 2.62 13.19 -20.94
C LEU A 41 1.81 13.32 -22.22
N VAL A 42 1.88 12.32 -23.11
CA VAL A 42 1.05 12.28 -24.32
C VAL A 42 -0.43 12.13 -23.95
N LEU A 43 -0.76 11.29 -22.98
CA LEU A 43 -2.13 11.12 -22.49
C LEU A 43 -2.68 12.43 -21.91
N ILE A 44 -1.89 13.12 -21.06
CA ILE A 44 -2.26 14.42 -20.48
C ILE A 44 -2.49 15.47 -21.57
N ARG A 45 -1.64 15.51 -22.61
CA ARG A 45 -1.78 16.45 -23.73
C ARG A 45 -2.95 16.16 -24.66
N LYS A 46 -3.39 14.90 -24.74
CA LYS A 46 -4.48 14.45 -25.63
C LYS A 46 -5.84 14.43 -24.93
N ALA A 47 -5.89 14.57 -23.61
CA ALA A 47 -7.13 14.45 -22.87
C ALA A 47 -8.08 15.62 -23.18
N ASP A 48 -9.29 15.30 -23.65
CA ASP A 48 -10.35 16.29 -23.90
C ASP A 48 -11.00 16.82 -22.61
N ARG A 49 -10.57 16.30 -21.45
CA ARG A 49 -11.03 16.71 -20.11
C ARG A 49 -9.88 16.63 -19.09
N PRO A 50 -10.02 17.31 -17.94
CA PRO A 50 -9.08 17.12 -16.84
C PRO A 50 -8.98 15.65 -16.42
N LEU A 51 -7.74 15.18 -16.23
CA LEU A 51 -7.47 13.88 -15.65
C LEU A 51 -7.45 14.00 -14.12
N ILE A 52 -8.16 13.11 -13.45
CA ILE A 52 -8.31 13.12 -11.99
C ILE A 52 -7.55 11.92 -11.42
N ALA A 53 -6.71 12.17 -10.42
CA ALA A 53 -6.02 11.12 -9.69
C ALA A 53 -6.42 11.14 -8.21
N PHE A 54 -6.74 9.96 -7.66
CA PHE A 54 -6.91 9.78 -6.23
C PHE A 54 -5.60 9.28 -5.61
N VAL A 55 -5.07 10.01 -4.63
CA VAL A 55 -3.81 9.70 -3.95
C VAL A 55 -4.11 9.36 -2.50
N LEU A 56 -3.99 8.07 -2.16
CA LEU A 56 -4.39 7.50 -0.88
C LEU A 56 -3.15 7.28 0.00
N GLY A 57 -2.96 8.17 0.97
CA GLY A 57 -1.87 8.07 1.94
C GLY A 57 -1.98 6.85 2.87
N GLY A 58 -0.87 6.43 3.46
CA GLY A 58 -0.83 5.38 4.48
C GLY A 58 -1.44 5.83 5.82
N GLY A 59 -1.77 4.85 6.68
CA GLY A 59 -2.36 5.15 8.00
C GLY A 59 -2.67 3.92 8.87
N GLY A 60 -2.12 2.75 8.53
CA GLY A 60 -2.45 1.49 9.19
C GLY A 60 -3.96 1.24 9.20
N ALA A 61 -4.51 0.82 10.35
CA ALA A 61 -5.95 0.58 10.50
C ALA A 61 -6.84 1.80 10.21
N ARG A 62 -6.33 3.04 10.33
CA ARG A 62 -7.10 4.25 10.01
C ARG A 62 -7.17 4.52 8.51
N GLY A 63 -6.35 3.86 7.70
CA GLY A 63 -6.37 3.97 6.24
C GLY A 63 -7.71 3.57 5.62
N PHE A 64 -8.50 2.74 6.30
CA PHE A 64 -9.86 2.37 5.86
C PHE A 64 -10.82 3.56 5.77
N ALA A 65 -10.52 4.71 6.38
CA ALA A 65 -11.30 5.93 6.20
C ALA A 65 -11.39 6.37 4.72
N HIS A 66 -10.39 6.03 3.89
CA HIS A 66 -10.40 6.32 2.46
C HIS A 66 -11.61 5.71 1.75
N ALA A 67 -12.10 4.54 2.18
CA ALA A 67 -13.26 3.89 1.56
C ALA A 67 -14.53 4.75 1.64
N GLY A 68 -14.75 5.43 2.77
CA GLY A 68 -15.89 6.34 2.94
C GLY A 68 -15.78 7.55 2.01
N VAL A 69 -14.59 8.12 1.87
CA VAL A 69 -14.33 9.24 0.97
C VAL A 69 -14.56 8.83 -0.49
N LEU A 70 -14.02 7.68 -0.90
CA LEU A 70 -14.20 7.15 -2.25
C LEU A 70 -15.67 6.91 -2.58
N LYS A 71 -16.46 6.43 -1.63
CA LYS A 71 -17.90 6.26 -1.83
C LYS A 71 -18.60 7.60 -2.06
N VAL A 72 -18.32 8.61 -1.25
CA VAL A 72 -18.93 9.95 -1.43
C VAL A 72 -18.54 10.56 -2.78
N LEU A 73 -17.28 10.39 -3.21
CA LEU A 73 -16.82 10.86 -4.52
C LEU A 73 -17.53 10.13 -5.66
N ASP A 74 -17.71 8.81 -5.58
CA ASP A 74 -18.44 8.03 -6.58
C ASP A 74 -19.93 8.41 -6.64
N ASP A 75 -20.57 8.58 -5.48
CA ASP A 75 -21.97 9.02 -5.39
C ASP A 75 -22.15 10.45 -5.97
N ALA A 76 -21.11 11.29 -5.91
CA ALA A 76 -21.07 12.62 -6.54
C ALA A 76 -20.67 12.59 -8.03
N GLY A 77 -20.41 11.42 -8.61
CA GLY A 77 -19.99 11.25 -10.00
C GLY A 77 -18.52 11.64 -10.27
N ILE A 78 -17.70 11.82 -9.22
CA ILE A 78 -16.28 12.15 -9.35
C ILE A 78 -15.49 10.85 -9.45
N ARG A 79 -14.94 10.58 -10.64
CA ARG A 79 -14.22 9.34 -10.96
C ARG A 79 -12.75 9.65 -11.23
N ALA A 80 -11.85 8.86 -10.66
CA ALA A 80 -10.45 8.96 -10.97
C ALA A 80 -10.09 8.18 -12.23
N ASP A 81 -9.18 8.74 -13.01
CA ASP A 81 -8.47 8.11 -14.11
C ASP A 81 -7.26 7.32 -13.61
N LEU A 82 -6.73 7.69 -12.44
CA LEU A 82 -5.59 7.06 -11.79
C LEU A 82 -5.83 6.96 -10.28
N VAL A 83 -5.55 5.80 -9.70
CA VAL A 83 -5.52 5.64 -8.24
C VAL A 83 -4.11 5.22 -7.84
N VAL A 84 -3.56 5.91 -6.84
CA VAL A 84 -2.24 5.62 -6.31
C VAL A 84 -2.36 5.54 -4.79
N GLY A 85 -1.73 4.55 -4.18
CA GLY A 85 -1.83 4.32 -2.74
C GLY A 85 -0.47 4.07 -2.10
N THR A 86 -0.38 4.27 -0.78
CA THR A 86 0.81 3.91 0.02
C THR A 86 0.39 3.11 1.26
N SER A 87 1.03 1.98 1.54
CA SER A 87 0.78 1.14 2.72
C SER A 87 -0.71 0.77 2.84
N ALA A 88 -1.41 1.14 3.92
CA ALA A 88 -2.84 0.87 4.06
C ALA A 88 -3.70 1.53 2.97
N GLY A 89 -3.25 2.62 2.36
CA GLY A 89 -3.96 3.28 1.27
C GLY A 89 -3.81 2.61 -0.10
N SER A 90 -2.93 1.61 -0.24
CA SER A 90 -2.80 0.80 -1.48
C SER A 90 -3.60 -0.51 -1.46
N LEU A 91 -4.34 -0.77 -0.37
CA LEU A 91 -5.11 -1.98 -0.16
C LEU A 91 -6.60 -1.77 -0.41
#